data_AF-A0A3M3B5I0-F1
#
_entry.id   AF-A0A3M3B5I0-F1
#
_cell.length_a   1.000
_cell.length_b   1.000
_cell.length_c   1.000
_cell.angle_alpha   90.00
_cell.angle_beta   90.00
_cell.angle_gamma   90.00
#
_symmetry.space_group_name_H-M   'P 1'
#
loop_
_entity.id
_entity.type
_entity.pdbx_description
1 polymer ?
#
loop_
_entity_poly.entity_id
_entity_poly.type
_entity_poly.pdbx_seq_one_letter_code
_entity_poly.pdbx_strand_id
1 'polypeptide(L)'
;MPLAIFDLDETLIGGDCATLWSEQMGRLGWVDPESFMQRNHELMDAYSAGKLAMEEFMAFSLEPMAGRTPEEVDHLVGPWVEDVIEPIIYSDACKCIAQHRAKGDRILV
;
A
#
# COMPACT_ATOMS: atom_id res chain seq x y z
N MET A 1 -9.39 -11.36 -25.50
CA MET A 1 -8.50 -11.42 -24.32
C MET A 1 -9.19 -10.70 -23.18
N PRO A 2 -9.75 -11.41 -22.19
CA PRO A 2 -10.37 -10.81 -21.00
C PRO A 2 -9.38 -10.00 -20.16
N LEU A 3 -9.92 -9.08 -19.36
CA LEU A 3 -9.18 -8.34 -18.33
C LEU A 3 -9.62 -8.86 -16.95
N ALA A 4 -8.67 -9.32 -16.15
CA ALA A 4 -8.85 -9.64 -14.74
C ALA A 4 -8.27 -8.49 -13.91
N ILE A 5 -9.08 -7.90 -13.03
CA ILE A 5 -8.71 -6.79 -12.16
C ILE A 5 -8.71 -7.31 -10.73
N PHE A 6 -7.62 -7.07 -10.01
CA PHE A 6 -7.47 -7.44 -8.61
C PHE A 6 -7.21 -6.18 -7.81
N ASP A 7 -7.92 -6.02 -6.70
CA ASP A 7 -7.49 -5.09 -5.67
C ASP A 7 -6.25 -5.65 -4.95
N LEU A 8 -5.49 -4.82 -4.24
CA LEU A 8 -4.26 -5.23 -3.55
C LEU A 8 -4.53 -5.56 -2.08
N ASP A 9 -4.88 -4.54 -1.30
CA ASP A 9 -5.04 -4.63 0.14
C ASP A 9 -6.23 -5.52 0.50
N GLU A 10 -6.06 -6.35 1.52
CA GLU A 10 -7.03 -7.37 1.95
C GLU A 10 -7.51 -8.35 0.85
N THR A 11 -6.90 -8.30 -0.35
CA THR A 11 -7.29 -9.11 -1.52
C THR A 11 -6.15 -9.99 -2.01
N LEU A 12 -5.00 -9.38 -2.35
CA LEU A 12 -3.77 -10.11 -2.72
C LEU A 12 -2.82 -10.26 -1.54
N ILE A 13 -2.87 -9.33 -0.58
CA ILE A 13 -2.05 -9.33 0.63
C ILE A 13 -2.91 -9.27 1.90
N GLY A 14 -2.40 -9.85 2.98
CA GLY A 14 -3.03 -9.86 4.30
C GLY A 14 -2.69 -8.61 5.11
N GLY A 15 -3.15 -7.45 4.65
CA GLY A 15 -2.97 -6.17 5.34
C GLY A 15 -3.29 -4.98 4.44
N ASP A 16 -3.13 -3.78 5.01
CA ASP A 16 -3.21 -2.50 4.32
C ASP A 16 -1.79 -1.92 4.17
N CYS A 17 -1.27 -1.93 2.95
CA CYS A 17 0.08 -1.48 2.64
C CYS A 17 0.28 0.02 2.91
N ALA A 18 -0.76 0.86 2.82
CA ALA A 18 -0.65 2.29 3.09
C ALA A 18 -0.41 2.55 4.59
N THR A 19 -1.13 1.82 5.44
CA THR A 19 -0.92 1.86 6.90
C THR A 19 0.45 1.28 7.27
N LEU A 20 0.84 0.13 6.71
CA LEU A 20 2.15 -0.47 6.96
C LEU A 20 3.31 0.44 6.51
N TRP A 21 3.15 1.15 5.39
CA TRP A 21 4.14 2.12 4.94
C TRP A 21 4.20 3.34 5.86
N SER A 22 3.06 3.79 6.40
CA SER A 22 3.01 4.87 7.39
C SER A 22 3.80 4.54 8.66
N GLU A 23 3.68 3.31 9.16
CA GLU A 23 4.52 2.83 10.26
C GLU A 23 6.01 2.81 9.89
N GLN A 24 6.33 2.38 8.66
CA GLN A 24 7.71 2.36 8.17
C GLN A 24 8.30 3.76 8.08
N MET A 25 7.54 4.76 7.64
CA MET A 25 7.98 6.16 7.64
C MET A 25 8.33 6.64 9.05
N GLY A 26 7.58 6.19 10.08
CA GLY A 26 7.92 6.44 11.48
C GLY A 26 9.23 5.77 11.90
N ARG A 27 9.45 4.50 11.51
CA ARG A 27 10.71 3.77 11.78
C ARG A 27 11.93 4.41 11.10
N LEU A 28 11.74 4.95 9.90
CA LEU A 28 12.77 5.68 9.16
C LEU A 28 13.03 7.10 9.70
N GLY A 29 12.23 7.56 10.68
CA GLY A 29 12.32 8.91 11.23
C GLY A 29 11.87 10.01 10.26
N TRP A 30 11.06 9.66 9.26
CA TRP A 30 10.51 10.62 8.30
C TRP A 30 9.35 11.42 8.87
N VAL A 31 8.68 10.82 9.85
CA VAL A 31 7.55 11.39 10.58
C VAL A 31 7.69 11.04 12.06
N ASP A 32 6.98 11.78 12.90
CA ASP A 32 6.73 11.34 14.27
C ASP A 32 5.69 10.21 14.26
N PRO A 33 6.02 8.99 14.73
CA PRO A 33 5.16 7.82 14.55
C PRO A 33 3.83 7.93 15.28
N GLU A 34 3.78 8.56 16.46
CA GLU A 34 2.56 8.63 17.26
C GLU A 34 1.55 9.59 16.62
N SER A 35 1.96 10.83 16.36
CA SER A 35 1.08 11.83 15.76
C SER A 35 0.68 11.48 14.33
N PHE A 36 1.59 10.92 13.53
CA PHE A 36 1.30 10.55 12.15
C PHE A 36 0.31 9.38 12.07
N MET A 37 0.49 8.33 12.88
CA MET A 37 -0.42 7.19 12.88
C MET A 37 -1.80 7.54 13.45
N GLN A 38 -1.85 8.40 14.47
CA GLN A 38 -3.12 8.94 14.96
C GLN A 38 -3.87 9.65 13.82
N ARG A 39 -3.19 10.54 13.09
CA ARG A 39 -3.81 11.27 11.98
C ARG A 39 -4.20 10.36 10.82
N ASN A 40 -3.39 9.35 10.52
CA ASN A 40 -3.69 8.33 9.51
C ASN A 40 -5.01 7.61 9.84
N HIS A 41 -5.18 7.14 11.08
CA HIS A 41 -6.42 6.47 11.50
C HIS A 41 -7.63 7.39 11.41
N GLU A 42 -7.53 8.65 11.86
CA GLU A 42 -8.62 9.61 11.75
C GLU A 42 -9.06 9.84 10.30
N LEU A 43 -8.09 9.94 9.37
CA LEU A 43 -8.37 10.15 7.96
C LEU A 43 -8.96 8.89 7.31
N MET A 44 -8.44 7.71 7.64
CA MET A 44 -8.99 6.44 7.15
C MET A 44 -10.43 6.23 7.62
N ASP A 45 -10.73 6.49 8.90
CA ASP A 45 -12.09 6.42 9.43
C ASP A 45 -13.03 7.41 8.72
N ALA A 46 -12.56 8.63 8.46
CA ALA A 46 -13.34 9.63 7.73
C ALA A 46 -13.56 9.23 6.26
N TYR A 47 -12.54 8.64 5.62
CA TYR A 47 -12.62 8.12 4.26
C TYR A 47 -13.63 6.97 4.16
N SER A 48 -13.53 5.97 5.05
CA SER A 48 -14.48 4.85 5.12
C SER A 48 -15.91 5.31 5.40
N ALA A 49 -16.08 6.42 6.13
CA ALA A 49 -17.39 7.03 6.37
C ALA A 49 -17.91 7.89 5.19
N GLY A 50 -17.14 8.04 4.10
CA GLY A 50 -17.48 8.87 2.94
C GLY A 50 -17.45 10.38 3.21
N LYS A 51 -16.72 10.80 4.25
CA LYS A 51 -16.63 12.19 4.72
C LYS A 51 -15.34 12.90 4.35
N LEU A 52 -14.40 12.19 3.75
CA LEU A 52 -13.09 12.70 3.34
C LEU A 52 -12.93 12.60 1.83
N ALA A 53 -12.44 13.67 1.22
CA ALA A 53 -11.99 13.63 -0.17
C ALA A 53 -10.69 12.82 -0.27
N MET A 54 -10.55 11.98 -1.28
CA MET A 54 -9.33 11.18 -1.49
C MET A 54 -8.09 12.07 -1.59
N GLU A 55 -8.23 13.26 -2.19
CA GLU A 55 -7.17 14.25 -2.33
C GLU A 55 -6.62 14.74 -0.98
N GLU A 56 -7.46 14.83 0.04
CA GLU A 56 -7.04 15.23 1.39
C GLU A 56 -6.21 14.12 2.06
N PHE A 57 -6.62 12.86 1.89
CA PHE A 57 -5.85 11.72 2.37
C PHE A 57 -4.49 11.63 1.66
N MET A 58 -4.49 11.75 0.32
CA MET A 58 -3.28 11.69 -0.49
C MET A 58 -2.30 12.83 -0.18
N ALA A 59 -2.81 14.04 0.08
CA ALA A 59 -1.96 15.17 0.45
C ALA A 59 -1.22 14.91 1.78
N PHE A 60 -1.90 14.31 2.75
CA PHE A 60 -1.31 13.92 4.03
C PHE A 60 -0.33 12.75 3.89
N SER A 61 -0.75 11.65 3.25
CA SER A 61 0.06 10.43 3.19
C SER A 61 1.34 10.59 2.37
N LEU A 62 1.32 11.49 1.38
CA LEU A 62 2.46 11.79 0.53
C LEU A 62 3.33 12.96 1.03
N GLU A 63 2.89 13.73 2.02
CA GLU A 63 3.68 14.83 2.59
C GLU A 63 5.10 14.39 2.99
N PRO A 64 5.31 13.23 3.66
CA PRO A 64 6.65 12.79 4.04
C PRO A 64 7.52 12.40 2.84
N MET A 65 6.95 12.21 1.65
CA MET A 65 7.73 11.94 0.44
C MET A 65 8.29 13.23 -0.20
N ALA A 66 7.77 14.40 0.16
CA ALA A 66 8.21 15.67 -0.41
C ALA A 66 9.71 15.89 -0.19
N GLY A 67 10.42 16.22 -1.27
CA GLY A 67 11.86 16.50 -1.25
C GLY A 67 12.77 15.26 -1.34
N ARG A 68 12.22 14.04 -1.42
CA ARG A 68 12.98 12.80 -1.66
C ARG A 68 13.02 12.45 -3.13
N THR A 69 14.11 11.82 -3.58
CA THR A 69 14.20 11.35 -4.97
C THR A 69 13.57 9.97 -5.14
N PRO A 70 13.11 9.61 -6.36
CA PRO A 70 12.65 8.25 -6.64
C PRO A 70 13.68 7.17 -6.28
N GLU A 71 14.97 7.43 -6.50
CA GLU A 71 16.04 6.49 -6.18
C GLU A 71 16.20 6.27 -4.67
N GLU A 72 16.07 7.33 -3.86
CA GLU A 72 16.10 7.23 -2.40
C GLU A 72 14.92 6.40 -1.88
N VAL A 73 13.73 6.62 -2.44
CA VAL A 73 12.53 5.87 -2.08
C VAL A 73 12.65 4.40 -2.50
N ASP A 74 13.08 4.13 -3.72
CA ASP A 74 13.24 2.77 -4.26
C ASP A 74 14.22 1.93 -3.42
N HIS A 75 15.35 2.53 -2.99
CA HIS A 75 16.33 1.87 -2.13
C HIS A 75 15.77 1.44 -0.76
N LEU A 76 14.72 2.11 -0.28
CA LEU A 76 14.09 1.82 1.00
C LEU A 76 12.87 0.90 0.85
N VAL A 77 12.10 1.08 -0.23
CA VAL A 77 10.90 0.28 -0.49
C VAL A 77 11.27 -1.16 -0.83
N GLY A 78 12.33 -1.41 -1.61
CA GLY A 78 12.72 -2.77 -2.02
C GLY A 78 12.88 -3.73 -0.84
N PRO A 79 13.81 -3.48 0.10
CA PRO A 79 13.97 -4.33 1.28
C PRO A 79 12.72 -4.40 2.17
N TRP A 80 11.97 -3.30 2.27
CA TRP A 80 10.73 -3.28 3.06
C TRP A 80 9.64 -4.18 2.46
N VAL A 81 9.51 -4.23 1.13
CA VAL A 81 8.58 -5.15 0.46
C VAL A 81 8.95 -6.60 0.75
N GLU A 82 10.24 -6.95 0.66
CA GLU A 82 10.73 -8.30 0.98
C GLU A 82 10.45 -8.68 2.44
N ASP A 83 10.73 -7.78 3.38
CA ASP A 83 10.64 -8.09 4.81
C ASP A 83 9.21 -8.03 5.38
N VAL A 84 8.33 -7.19 4.80
CA VAL A 84 7.02 -6.86 5.37
C VAL A 84 5.85 -7.29 4.49
N ILE A 85 5.95 -7.11 3.16
CA ILE A 85 4.84 -7.37 2.24
C ILE A 85 4.87 -8.80 1.71
N GLU A 86 6.01 -9.33 1.30
CA GLU A 86 6.11 -10.70 0.79
C GLU A 86 5.56 -11.77 1.75
N PRO A 87 5.82 -11.71 3.08
CA PRO A 87 5.31 -12.70 4.02
C PRO A 87 3.78 -12.72 4.16
N ILE A 88 3.11 -11.63 3.81
CA ILE A 88 1.66 -11.49 3.91
C ILE A 88 0.95 -11.69 2.58
N ILE A 89 1.65 -12.01 1.49
CA ILE A 89 1.00 -12.34 0.21
C ILE A 89 0.20 -13.64 0.36
N TYR A 90 -1.08 -13.59 -0.04
CA TYR A 90 -1.92 -14.78 0.01
C TYR A 90 -1.49 -15.80 -1.05
N SER A 91 -1.16 -17.02 -0.61
CA SER A 91 -0.79 -18.09 -1.53
C SER A 91 -1.89 -18.42 -2.57
N ASP A 92 -3.15 -18.25 -2.20
CA ASP A 92 -4.30 -18.46 -3.08
C ASP A 92 -4.46 -17.32 -4.11
N ALA A 93 -4.09 -16.09 -3.75
CA ALA A 93 -4.02 -14.97 -4.69
C ALA A 93 -2.99 -15.24 -5.80
N CYS A 94 -1.79 -15.73 -5.44
CA CYS A 94 -0.78 -16.15 -6.41
C CYS A 94 -1.30 -17.23 -7.36
N LYS A 95 -2.01 -18.24 -6.83
CA LYS A 95 -2.62 -19.31 -7.66
C LYS A 95 -3.67 -18.75 -8.61
N CYS A 96 -4.53 -17.84 -8.14
CA CYS A 96 -5.57 -17.20 -8.95
C CYS A 96 -4.96 -16.39 -10.10
N ILE A 97 -3.98 -15.53 -9.81
CA ILE A 97 -3.24 -14.76 -10.82
C ILE A 97 -2.59 -15.70 -11.84
N ALA A 98 -1.94 -16.78 -11.40
CA ALA A 98 -1.31 -17.76 -12.29
C ALA A 98 -2.34 -18.44 -13.22
N GLN A 99 -3.54 -18.74 -12.73
CA GLN A 99 -4.63 -19.30 -13.53
C GLN A 99 -5.11 -18.32 -14.62
N HIS A 100 -5.25 -17.04 -14.29
CA HIS A 100 -5.61 -16.02 -15.28
C HIS A 100 -4.51 -15.84 -16.34
N ARG A 101 -3.23 -15.83 -15.93
CA ARG A 101 -2.09 -15.82 -16.88
C ARG A 101 -2.13 -17.03 -17.82
N ALA A 102 -2.40 -18.22 -17.29
CA ALA A 102 -2.46 -19.45 -18.08
C ALA A 102 -3.63 -19.46 -19.09
N LYS A 103 -4.73 -18.78 -18.79
CA LYS A 103 -5.87 -18.58 -19.72
C LYS A 103 -5.59 -17.51 -20.79
N GLY A 104 -4.48 -16.80 -20.67
CA GLY A 104 -4.13 -15.69 -21.54
C GLY A 104 -4.89 -14.40 -21.21
N ASP A 105 -5.44 -14.27 -20.01
CA ASP A 105 -6.09 -13.04 -19.57
C ASP A 105 -5.05 -11.94 -19.31
N ARG A 106 -5.42 -10.68 -19.58
CA ARG A 106 -4.62 -9.54 -19.15
C ARG A 106 -4.91 -9.29 -17.66
N ILE A 107 -3.86 -9.08 -16.88
CA ILE A 107 -3.98 -8.81 -15.43
C ILE A 107 -3.71 -7.33 -15.16
N LEU A 108 -4.55 -6.73 -14.34
CA LEU A 108 -4.35 -5.42 -13.71
C LEU A 108 -4.47 -5.63 -12.21
N VAL A 109 -3.49 -5.11 -11.48
CA VAL A 109 -3.57 -4.84 -10.05
C VAL A 109 -3.62 -3.33 -9.92
#